data_AF-A0A139NXP8-F1
#
_entry.id   AF-A0A139NXP8-F1
#
_cell.length_a   1.000
_cell.length_b   1.000
_cell.length_c   1.000
_cell.angle_alpha   90.00
_cell.angle_beta   90.00
_cell.angle_gamma   90.00
#
_symmetry.space_group_name_H-M   'P 1'
#
loop_
_entity.id
_entity.type
_entity.pdbx_description
1 polymer ?
#
loop_
_entity_poly.entity_id
_entity_poly.type
_entity_poly.pdbx_seq_one_letter_code
_entity_poly.pdbx_strand_id
1 'polypeptide(L)'
;MKKFFTELVKDIFWRHILSFAGIIFIIYSIREANYPIIKYLLLLVMVMLSMSYFALSNYYKLDRKNDEDKLALAIRSIVFRFLWIVLLVWIQILLSSFNINLDEQFKEIYFLLLAYSLIFSLLAIMIGVKVRTLLVLMIVFLPILLLLGAFDIKWWALVTGFITLWNFINSEDFLMYLRGGKKIENVPKELKYKWSINKFVIYIFTFLFYFSLIISSFFEKKSPCSFEDYLSNGATRVYSMLFLVVSVIILFSILFGYYYLLNHKKEEGRVAKFLLNIGKRMGLNKFNSTIKLYVKAKKGELK
;
A
#
# COMPACT_ATOMS: atom_id res chain seq x y z
N MET A 1 16.10 18.04 -13.57
CA MET A 1 15.33 18.32 -14.80
C MET A 1 16.20 18.48 -16.06
N LYS A 2 17.15 19.43 -16.14
CA LYS A 2 17.93 19.69 -17.37
C LYS A 2 18.79 18.50 -17.82
N LYS A 3 19.46 17.82 -16.87
CA LYS A 3 20.29 16.61 -17.09
C LYS A 3 19.45 15.38 -17.47
N PHE A 4 18.31 15.20 -16.80
CA PHE A 4 17.32 14.16 -17.09
C PHE A 4 16.76 14.24 -18.51
N PHE A 5 16.31 15.42 -18.95
CA PHE A 5 15.85 15.60 -20.35
C PHE A 5 16.98 15.36 -21.35
N THR A 6 18.22 15.73 -21.02
CA THR A 6 19.36 15.50 -21.93
C THR A 6 19.77 14.03 -22.00
N GLU A 7 19.66 13.26 -20.91
CA GLU A 7 19.90 11.82 -20.91
C GLU A 7 18.75 11.05 -21.60
N LEU A 8 17.50 11.42 -21.35
CA LEU A 8 16.32 10.81 -21.98
C LEU A 8 16.25 11.10 -23.49
N VAL A 9 16.71 12.29 -23.92
CA VAL A 9 16.83 12.68 -25.35
C VAL A 9 18.09 12.10 -26.00
N LYS A 10 19.19 11.91 -25.26
CA LYS A 10 20.38 11.19 -25.76
C LYS A 10 20.15 9.69 -25.90
N ASP A 11 19.23 9.14 -25.11
CA ASP A 11 18.93 7.73 -25.14
C ASP A 11 18.28 7.35 -26.48
N ILE A 12 18.71 6.20 -27.01
CA ILE A 12 18.23 5.63 -28.27
C ILE A 12 16.70 5.48 -28.29
N PHE A 13 16.06 5.45 -27.11
CA PHE A 13 14.61 5.45 -26.92
C PHE A 13 13.88 6.64 -27.56
N TRP A 14 14.40 7.86 -27.45
CA TRP A 14 13.73 9.04 -28.02
C TRP A 14 13.76 9.01 -29.55
N ARG A 15 14.86 8.54 -30.14
CA ARG A 15 14.99 8.35 -31.59
C ARG A 15 13.99 7.33 -32.13
N HIS A 16 13.75 6.24 -31.40
CA HIS A 16 12.72 5.27 -31.77
C HIS A 16 11.32 5.89 -31.69
N ILE A 17 10.99 6.61 -30.61
CA ILE A 17 9.69 7.29 -30.47
C ILE A 17 9.45 8.29 -31.61
N LEU A 18 10.44 9.11 -31.93
CA LEU A 18 10.39 10.04 -33.06
C LEU A 18 10.21 9.32 -34.40
N SER A 19 10.92 8.21 -34.63
CA SER A 19 10.76 7.43 -35.86
C SER A 19 9.34 6.84 -35.97
N PHE A 20 8.75 6.38 -34.86
CA PHE A 20 7.35 5.94 -34.86
C PHE A 20 6.38 7.07 -35.15
N ALA A 21 6.54 8.23 -34.51
CA ALA A 21 5.70 9.40 -34.76
C ALA A 21 5.78 9.85 -36.22
N GLY A 22 6.98 9.86 -36.81
CA GLY A 22 7.20 10.18 -38.22
C GLY A 22 6.51 9.19 -39.16
N ILE A 23 6.60 7.89 -38.90
CA ILE A 23 5.94 6.88 -39.76
C ILE A 23 4.42 6.95 -39.61
N ILE A 24 3.88 7.15 -38.39
CA ILE A 24 2.43 7.35 -38.17
C ILE A 24 1.94 8.57 -38.95
N PHE A 25 2.70 9.68 -38.91
CA PHE A 25 2.38 10.89 -39.66
C PHE A 25 2.35 10.63 -41.16
N ILE A 26 3.36 9.93 -41.70
CA ILE A 26 3.41 9.56 -43.13
C ILE A 26 2.21 8.68 -43.51
N ILE A 27 1.87 7.67 -42.69
CA ILE A 27 0.69 6.81 -42.93
C ILE A 27 -0.60 7.65 -42.95
N TYR A 28 -0.72 8.62 -42.03
CA TYR A 28 -1.89 9.50 -41.96
C TYR A 28 -1.97 10.43 -43.17
N SER A 29 -0.85 11.00 -43.62
CA SER A 29 -0.79 11.86 -44.81
C SER A 29 -1.05 11.12 -46.12
N ILE A 30 -0.73 9.82 -46.19
CA ILE A 30 -0.97 8.97 -47.38
C ILE A 30 -2.39 8.41 -47.39
N ARG A 31 -3.21 8.64 -46.35
CA ARG A 31 -4.55 8.05 -46.20
C ARG A 31 -5.50 8.33 -47.38
N GLU A 32 -5.31 9.43 -48.09
CA GLU A 32 -6.11 9.79 -49.28
C GLU A 32 -5.64 9.12 -50.58
N ALA A 33 -4.42 8.56 -50.60
CA ALA A 33 -3.85 7.93 -51.78
C ALA A 33 -3.80 6.39 -51.62
N ASN A 34 -4.48 5.67 -52.50
CA ASN A 34 -4.55 4.20 -52.52
C ASN A 34 -3.21 3.53 -52.93
N TYR A 35 -2.17 3.66 -52.11
CA TYR A 35 -0.88 2.98 -52.31
C TYR A 35 -0.69 1.82 -51.32
N PRO A 36 -1.26 0.63 -51.58
CA PRO A 36 -1.22 -0.51 -50.66
C PRO A 36 0.21 -0.99 -50.37
N ILE A 37 1.10 -0.97 -51.37
CA ILE A 37 2.50 -1.42 -51.24
C ILE A 37 3.26 -0.53 -50.23
N ILE A 38 3.11 0.79 -50.34
CA ILE A 38 3.76 1.75 -49.45
C ILE A 38 3.25 1.55 -48.02
N LYS A 39 1.93 1.36 -47.84
CA LYS A 39 1.32 1.08 -46.54
C LYS A 39 1.91 -0.18 -45.89
N TYR A 40 2.05 -1.28 -46.63
CA TYR A 40 2.64 -2.51 -46.10
C TYR A 40 4.13 -2.37 -45.78
N LEU A 41 4.88 -1.63 -46.61
CA LEU A 41 6.30 -1.38 -46.37
C LEU A 41 6.54 -0.53 -45.12
N LEU A 42 5.73 0.52 -44.91
CA LEU A 42 5.77 1.33 -43.68
C LEU A 42 5.41 0.50 -42.44
N LEU A 43 4.43 -0.39 -42.54
CA LEU A 43 4.06 -1.28 -41.45
C LEU A 43 5.18 -2.26 -41.11
N LEU A 44 5.88 -2.80 -42.10
CA LEU A 44 7.04 -3.69 -41.92
C LEU A 44 8.21 -2.95 -41.25
N VAL A 45 8.47 -1.68 -41.60
CA VAL A 45 9.44 -0.83 -40.90
C VAL A 45 9.03 -0.62 -39.44
N MET A 46 7.74 -0.40 -39.15
CA MET A 46 7.24 -0.31 -37.77
C MET A 46 7.47 -1.59 -36.97
N VAL A 47 7.32 -2.78 -37.58
CA VAL A 47 7.61 -4.06 -36.92
C VAL A 47 9.10 -4.17 -36.58
N MET A 48 9.99 -3.85 -37.52
CA MET A 48 11.44 -3.87 -37.27
C MET A 48 11.84 -2.91 -36.14
N LEU A 49 11.29 -1.69 -36.14
CA LEU A 49 11.49 -0.72 -35.06
C LEU A 49 10.89 -1.18 -33.72
N SER A 50 9.81 -1.96 -33.75
CA SER A 50 9.19 -2.49 -32.53
C SER A 50 10.08 -3.56 -31.91
N MET A 51 10.63 -4.46 -32.74
CA MET A 51 11.56 -5.49 -32.31
C MET A 51 12.87 -4.90 -31.78
N SER A 52 13.42 -3.87 -32.45
CA SER A 52 14.62 -3.17 -31.95
C SER A 52 14.36 -2.47 -30.61
N TYR A 53 13.18 -1.84 -30.46
CA TYR A 53 12.78 -1.22 -29.21
C TYR A 53 12.67 -2.24 -28.06
N PHE A 54 12.10 -3.41 -28.30
CA PHE A 54 11.99 -4.46 -27.28
C PHE A 54 13.35 -4.99 -26.82
N ALA A 55 14.29 -5.20 -27.76
CA ALA A 55 15.65 -5.59 -27.42
C ALA A 55 16.34 -4.53 -26.53
N LEU A 56 16.21 -3.25 -26.90
CA LEU A 56 16.80 -2.14 -26.15
C LEU A 56 16.16 -1.95 -24.76
N SER A 57 14.83 -2.07 -24.69
CA SER A 57 14.04 -1.99 -23.45
C SER A 57 14.51 -2.98 -22.39
N ASN A 58 14.97 -4.17 -22.82
CA ASN A 58 15.49 -5.21 -21.93
C ASN A 58 16.95 -4.98 -21.51
N TYR A 59 17.73 -4.28 -22.34
CA TYR A 59 19.15 -4.01 -22.09
C TYR A 59 19.35 -2.89 -21.06
N TYR A 60 18.63 -1.78 -21.21
CA TYR A 60 18.74 -0.63 -20.32
C TYR A 60 17.95 -0.85 -19.02
N LYS A 61 18.64 -1.25 -17.96
CA LYS A 61 18.02 -1.45 -16.63
C LYS A 61 17.86 -0.11 -15.90
N LEU A 62 16.64 0.42 -15.92
CA LEU A 62 16.24 1.54 -15.05
C LEU A 62 15.80 1.00 -13.68
N ASP A 63 16.17 1.67 -12.59
CA ASP A 63 15.74 1.29 -11.25
C ASP A 63 14.37 1.91 -10.93
N ARG A 64 13.46 1.11 -10.38
CA ARG A 64 12.12 1.57 -9.96
C ARG A 64 12.14 2.34 -8.65
N LYS A 65 13.21 2.19 -7.87
CA LYS A 65 13.37 2.88 -6.57
C LYS A 65 13.83 4.33 -6.73
N ASN A 66 14.50 4.66 -7.83
CA ASN A 66 14.96 6.00 -8.11
C ASN A 66 13.82 6.86 -8.67
N ASP A 67 13.52 7.99 -8.02
CA ASP A 67 12.41 8.85 -8.43
C ASP A 67 12.63 9.50 -9.80
N GLU A 68 13.88 9.75 -10.18
CA GLU A 68 14.21 10.30 -11.51
C GLU A 68 13.85 9.31 -12.63
N ASP A 69 14.04 8.01 -12.39
CA ASP A 69 13.83 6.95 -13.38
C ASP A 69 12.34 6.56 -13.55
N LYS A 70 11.48 6.90 -12.59
CA LYS A 70 10.05 6.53 -12.59
C LYS A 70 9.30 7.05 -13.81
N LEU A 71 9.57 8.29 -14.21
CA LEU A 71 8.92 8.90 -15.37
C LEU A 71 9.36 8.23 -16.68
N ALA A 72 10.66 7.95 -16.82
CA ALA A 72 11.19 7.22 -17.97
C ALA A 72 10.64 5.79 -18.05
N LEU A 73 10.54 5.10 -16.91
CA LEU A 73 9.90 3.79 -16.78
C LEU A 73 8.41 3.81 -17.17
N ALA A 74 7.68 4.85 -16.77
CA ALA A 74 6.26 4.99 -17.12
C ALA A 74 6.07 5.19 -18.63
N ILE A 75 6.84 6.10 -19.24
CA ILE A 75 6.83 6.32 -20.69
C ILE A 75 7.18 5.02 -21.42
N ARG A 76 8.26 4.34 -21.00
CA ARG A 76 8.67 3.06 -21.57
C ARG A 76 7.57 2.00 -21.45
N SER A 77 6.90 1.94 -20.30
CA SER A 77 5.80 1.02 -20.05
C SER A 77 4.63 1.26 -21.02
N ILE A 78 4.28 2.52 -21.31
CA ILE A 78 3.21 2.89 -22.25
C ILE A 78 3.61 2.55 -23.69
N VAL A 79 4.80 3.02 -24.12
CA VAL A 79 5.30 2.78 -25.48
C VAL A 79 5.39 1.28 -25.76
N PHE A 80 5.91 0.49 -24.81
CA PHE A 80 5.98 -0.96 -24.94
C PHE A 80 4.62 -1.60 -25.28
N ARG A 81 3.51 -1.17 -24.66
CA ARG A 81 2.17 -1.72 -24.95
C ARG A 81 1.63 -1.24 -26.29
N PHE A 82 1.91 0.01 -26.67
CA PHE A 82 1.55 0.52 -27.99
C PHE A 82 2.21 -0.31 -29.11
N LEU A 83 3.49 -0.67 -28.95
CA LEU A 83 4.20 -1.51 -29.91
C LEU A 83 3.64 -2.94 -30.01
N TRP A 84 3.12 -3.49 -28.91
CA TRP A 84 2.39 -4.75 -28.94
C TRP A 84 1.10 -4.69 -29.77
N ILE A 85 0.42 -3.53 -29.80
CA ILE A 85 -0.75 -3.33 -30.67
C ILE A 85 -0.31 -3.30 -32.14
N VAL A 86 0.79 -2.60 -32.44
CA VAL A 86 1.36 -2.55 -33.81
C VAL A 86 1.72 -3.95 -34.32
N LEU A 87 2.35 -4.78 -33.48
CA LEU A 87 2.64 -6.17 -33.83
C LEU A 87 1.37 -6.98 -34.08
N LEU A 88 0.32 -6.83 -33.25
CA LEU A 88 -0.94 -7.55 -33.45
C LEU A 88 -1.57 -7.20 -34.80
N VAL A 89 -1.59 -5.91 -35.17
CA VAL A 89 -2.12 -5.44 -36.46
C VAL A 89 -1.36 -6.10 -37.62
N TRP A 90 -0.03 -6.22 -37.51
CA TRP A 90 0.77 -6.86 -38.54
C TRP A 90 0.51 -8.38 -38.62
N ILE A 91 0.41 -9.06 -37.47
CA ILE A 91 0.04 -10.49 -37.42
C ILE A 91 -1.34 -10.69 -38.07
N GLN A 92 -2.30 -9.80 -37.82
CA GLN A 92 -3.62 -9.88 -38.43
C GLN A 92 -3.56 -9.75 -39.95
N ILE A 93 -2.76 -8.82 -40.49
CA ILE A 93 -2.58 -8.68 -41.94
C ILE A 93 -1.92 -9.93 -42.53
N LEU A 94 -0.89 -10.45 -41.87
CA LEU A 94 -0.21 -11.67 -42.30
C LEU A 94 -1.17 -12.86 -42.33
N LEU A 95 -1.94 -13.07 -41.26
CA LEU A 95 -2.95 -14.13 -41.19
C LEU A 95 -4.05 -13.98 -42.25
N SER A 96 -4.52 -12.75 -42.50
CA SER A 96 -5.50 -12.48 -43.55
C SER A 96 -4.98 -12.83 -44.95
N SER A 97 -3.66 -12.73 -45.17
CA SER A 97 -3.03 -13.15 -46.43
C SER A 97 -3.08 -14.67 -46.63
N PHE A 98 -3.24 -15.44 -45.55
CA PHE A 98 -3.49 -16.88 -45.55
C PHE A 98 -4.99 -17.22 -45.42
N ASN A 99 -5.88 -16.23 -45.57
CA ASN A 99 -7.33 -16.39 -45.41
C ASN A 99 -7.75 -16.84 -43.99
N ILE A 100 -6.91 -16.57 -42.98
CA ILE A 100 -7.18 -16.85 -41.57
C ILE A 100 -7.63 -15.55 -40.91
N ASN A 101 -8.89 -15.51 -40.47
CA ASN A 101 -9.43 -14.39 -39.73
C ASN A 101 -9.23 -14.58 -38.23
N LEU A 102 -8.73 -13.54 -37.58
CA LEU A 102 -8.51 -13.51 -36.14
C LEU A 102 -9.85 -13.20 -35.44
N ASP A 103 -10.28 -14.10 -34.57
CA ASP A 103 -11.53 -13.98 -33.80
C ASP A 103 -11.59 -12.65 -33.05
N GLU A 104 -12.75 -12.00 -33.08
CA GLU A 104 -13.00 -10.75 -32.40
C GLU A 104 -12.90 -10.89 -30.87
N GLN A 105 -13.36 -12.01 -30.31
CA GLN A 105 -13.23 -12.29 -28.88
C GLN A 105 -11.76 -12.36 -28.44
N PHE A 106 -10.89 -12.93 -29.29
CA PHE A 106 -9.45 -12.98 -29.01
C PHE A 106 -8.85 -11.57 -28.97
N LYS A 107 -9.26 -10.68 -29.87
CA LYS A 107 -8.81 -9.29 -29.88
C LYS A 107 -9.23 -8.57 -28.61
N GLU A 108 -10.48 -8.73 -28.18
CA GLU A 108 -10.99 -8.14 -26.95
C GLU A 108 -10.18 -8.60 -25.73
N ILE A 109 -9.96 -9.91 -25.59
CA ILE A 109 -9.15 -10.48 -24.51
C ILE A 109 -7.72 -9.92 -24.55
N TYR A 110 -7.12 -9.82 -25.73
CA TYR A 110 -5.78 -9.28 -25.90
C TYR A 110 -5.69 -7.80 -25.47
N PHE A 111 -6.63 -6.96 -25.91
CA PHE A 111 -6.68 -5.55 -25.52
C PHE A 111 -6.91 -5.38 -24.03
N LEU A 112 -7.81 -6.19 -23.44
CA LEU A 112 -8.06 -6.21 -22.00
C LEU A 112 -6.79 -6.57 -21.22
N LEU A 113 -6.05 -7.59 -21.65
CA LEU A 113 -4.81 -8.03 -21.01
C LEU A 113 -3.71 -6.97 -21.10
N LEU A 114 -3.58 -6.29 -22.25
CA LEU A 114 -2.65 -5.17 -22.41
C LEU A 114 -3.00 -3.99 -21.48
N ALA A 115 -4.29 -3.65 -21.38
CA ALA A 115 -4.76 -2.58 -20.51
C ALA A 115 -4.46 -2.89 -19.03
N TYR A 116 -4.84 -4.07 -18.53
CA TYR A 116 -4.53 -4.46 -17.16
C TYR A 116 -3.02 -4.55 -16.90
N SER A 117 -2.24 -5.11 -17.84
CA SER A 117 -0.78 -5.17 -17.75
C SER A 117 -0.15 -3.77 -17.61
N LEU A 118 -0.69 -2.78 -18.32
CA LEU A 118 -0.25 -1.39 -18.20
C LEU A 118 -0.59 -0.83 -16.82
N ILE A 119 -1.83 -0.99 -16.34
CA ILE A 119 -2.28 -0.52 -15.02
C ILE A 119 -1.37 -1.08 -13.92
N PHE A 120 -1.15 -2.41 -13.88
CA PHE A 120 -0.28 -3.03 -12.88
C PHE A 120 1.18 -2.57 -12.98
N SER A 121 1.66 -2.31 -14.19
CA SER A 121 3.04 -1.83 -14.37
C SER A 121 3.21 -0.40 -13.87
N LEU A 122 2.25 0.48 -14.14
CA LEU A 122 2.27 1.86 -13.64
C LEU A 122 2.14 1.90 -12.11
N LEU A 123 1.24 1.11 -11.53
CA LEU A 123 1.14 0.96 -10.07
C LEU A 123 2.46 0.48 -9.45
N ALA A 124 3.08 -0.53 -10.05
CA ALA A 124 4.35 -1.07 -9.56
C ALA A 124 5.49 -0.04 -9.64
N ILE A 125 5.53 0.80 -10.68
CA ILE A 125 6.51 1.90 -10.82
C ILE A 125 6.26 2.96 -9.75
N MET A 126 5.00 3.36 -9.54
CA MET A 126 4.64 4.38 -8.55
C MET A 126 5.04 3.96 -7.12
N ILE A 127 4.79 2.70 -6.78
CA ILE A 127 5.16 2.10 -5.48
C ILE A 127 6.67 1.79 -5.40
N GLY A 128 7.38 1.69 -6.54
CA GLY A 128 8.81 1.37 -6.59
C GLY A 128 9.12 -0.12 -6.40
N VAL A 129 8.18 -1.01 -6.74
CA VAL A 129 8.31 -2.47 -6.60
C VAL A 129 8.27 -3.18 -7.95
N LYS A 130 8.72 -4.44 -7.98
CA LYS A 130 8.57 -5.30 -9.17
C LYS A 130 7.10 -5.68 -9.34
N VAL A 131 6.63 -5.82 -10.58
CA VAL A 131 5.22 -6.21 -10.86
C VAL A 131 4.88 -7.55 -10.21
N ARG A 132 5.80 -8.53 -10.23
CA ARG A 132 5.60 -9.82 -9.55
C ARG A 132 5.39 -9.66 -8.05
N THR A 133 6.18 -8.79 -7.41
CA THR A 133 6.04 -8.50 -5.99
C THR A 133 4.70 -7.82 -5.70
N LEU A 134 4.27 -6.88 -6.54
CA LEU A 134 2.96 -6.25 -6.43
C LEU A 134 1.82 -7.28 -6.53
N LEU A 135 1.88 -8.20 -7.48
CA LEU A 135 0.88 -9.25 -7.63
C LEU A 135 0.82 -10.16 -6.40
N VAL A 136 1.96 -10.57 -5.85
CA VAL A 136 2.02 -11.37 -4.61
C VAL A 136 1.44 -10.58 -3.43
N LEU A 137 1.77 -9.29 -3.31
CA LEU A 137 1.20 -8.41 -2.29
C LEU A 137 -0.33 -8.36 -2.40
N MET A 138 -0.87 -8.25 -3.62
CA MET A 138 -2.32 -8.24 -3.83
C MET A 138 -2.96 -9.58 -3.47
N ILE A 139 -2.33 -10.71 -3.83
CA ILE A 139 -2.82 -12.05 -3.47
C ILE A 139 -2.87 -12.24 -1.96
N VAL A 140 -2.00 -11.59 -1.20
CA VAL A 140 -1.99 -11.68 0.28
C VAL A 140 -2.95 -10.67 0.91
N PHE A 141 -2.91 -9.41 0.49
CA PHE A 141 -3.70 -8.34 1.14
C PHE A 141 -5.17 -8.37 0.77
N LEU A 142 -5.53 -8.78 -0.44
CA LEU A 142 -6.91 -8.81 -0.90
C LEU A 142 -7.78 -9.80 -0.10
N PRO A 143 -7.35 -11.05 0.17
CA PRO A 143 -8.05 -11.94 1.10
C PRO A 143 -8.15 -11.38 2.52
N ILE A 144 -7.11 -10.71 3.01
CA ILE A 144 -7.15 -10.09 4.35
C ILE A 144 -8.22 -8.99 4.40
N LEU A 145 -8.29 -8.13 3.39
CA LEU A 145 -9.32 -7.09 3.26
C LEU A 145 -10.73 -7.70 3.17
N LEU A 146 -10.89 -8.78 2.39
CA LEU A 146 -12.18 -9.48 2.29
C LEU A 146 -12.59 -10.13 3.60
N LEU A 147 -11.66 -10.81 4.28
CA LEU A 147 -11.89 -11.38 5.60
C LEU A 147 -12.29 -10.28 6.59
N LEU A 148 -11.59 -9.14 6.58
CA LEU A 148 -11.96 -7.99 7.39
C LEU A 148 -13.34 -7.45 7.05
N GLY A 149 -13.76 -7.44 5.78
CA GLY A 149 -15.09 -6.97 5.37
C GLY A 149 -16.22 -7.95 5.69
N ALA A 150 -15.95 -9.25 5.63
CA ALA A 150 -16.88 -10.31 5.99
C ALA A 150 -16.90 -10.64 7.49
N PHE A 151 -15.96 -10.07 8.27
CA PHE A 151 -15.82 -10.35 9.69
C PHE A 151 -17.12 -9.97 10.44
N ASP A 152 -17.73 -10.96 11.08
CA ASP A 152 -18.94 -10.81 11.89
C ASP A 152 -18.58 -11.00 13.37
N ILE A 153 -19.42 -10.52 14.29
CA ILE A 153 -19.29 -10.72 15.74
C ILE A 153 -19.12 -12.21 16.09
N LYS A 154 -19.62 -13.14 15.28
CA LYS A 154 -19.41 -14.59 15.47
C LYS A 154 -17.92 -15.01 15.44
N TRP A 155 -17.07 -14.25 14.74
CA TRP A 155 -15.63 -14.45 14.69
C TRP A 155 -14.89 -13.90 15.93
N TRP A 156 -15.60 -13.22 16.86
CA TRP A 156 -15.11 -12.83 18.19
C TRP A 156 -14.54 -14.01 18.98
N ALA A 157 -15.13 -15.20 18.88
CA ALA A 157 -14.63 -16.39 19.56
C ALA A 157 -13.19 -16.75 19.13
N LEU A 158 -12.88 -16.54 17.85
CA LEU A 158 -11.55 -16.78 17.30
C LEU A 158 -10.56 -15.72 17.78
N VAL A 159 -10.94 -14.44 17.78
CA VAL A 159 -10.10 -13.34 18.30
C VAL A 159 -9.83 -13.49 19.79
N THR A 160 -10.85 -13.78 20.58
CA THR A 160 -10.70 -14.00 22.03
C THR A 160 -9.88 -15.25 22.33
N GLY A 161 -10.02 -16.31 21.53
CA GLY A 161 -9.14 -17.50 21.58
C GLY A 161 -7.67 -17.14 21.37
N PHE A 162 -7.35 -16.35 20.33
CA PHE A 162 -5.98 -15.89 20.08
C PHE A 162 -5.42 -15.00 21.20
N ILE A 163 -6.22 -14.07 21.74
CA ILE A 163 -5.80 -13.22 22.85
C ILE A 163 -5.53 -14.07 24.11
N THR A 164 -6.39 -15.05 24.39
CA THR A 164 -6.23 -15.94 25.55
C THR A 164 -4.97 -16.78 25.41
N LEU A 165 -4.72 -17.34 24.22
CA LEU A 165 -3.52 -18.11 23.92
C LEU A 165 -2.26 -17.23 24.03
N TRP A 166 -2.30 -16.00 23.51
CA TRP A 166 -1.20 -15.05 23.63
C TRP A 166 -0.91 -14.69 25.10
N ASN A 167 -1.96 -14.46 25.89
CA ASN A 167 -1.85 -14.16 27.32
C ASN A 167 -1.31 -15.35 28.11
N PHE A 168 -1.69 -16.57 27.74
CA PHE A 168 -1.16 -17.80 28.31
C PHE A 168 0.34 -17.92 28.01
N ILE A 169 0.77 -17.77 26.75
CA ILE A 169 2.19 -17.82 26.35
C ILE A 169 3.01 -16.77 27.12
N ASN A 170 2.44 -15.58 27.34
CA ASN A 170 3.07 -14.49 28.11
C ASN A 170 2.73 -14.55 29.61
N SER A 171 2.81 -15.74 30.22
CA SER A 171 2.54 -15.94 31.63
C SER A 171 3.45 -16.99 32.27
N GLU A 172 3.40 -17.03 33.60
CA GLU A 172 4.07 -18.06 34.39
C GLU A 172 3.50 -19.46 34.12
N ASP A 173 2.21 -19.55 33.79
CA ASP A 173 1.52 -20.81 33.49
C ASP A 173 2.13 -21.52 32.29
N PHE A 174 2.58 -20.77 31.28
CA PHE A 174 3.29 -21.35 30.14
C PHE A 174 4.66 -21.91 30.52
N LEU A 175 5.39 -21.27 31.45
CA LEU A 175 6.64 -21.83 31.94
C LEU A 175 6.42 -23.08 32.79
N MET A 176 5.37 -23.10 33.61
CA MET A 176 4.98 -24.31 34.35
C MET A 176 4.62 -25.45 33.39
N TYR A 177 3.87 -25.16 32.32
CA TYR A 177 3.58 -26.11 31.25
C TYR A 177 4.85 -26.68 30.62
N LEU A 178 5.80 -25.83 30.22
CA LEU A 178 7.09 -26.25 29.66
C LEU A 178 7.93 -27.10 30.63
N ARG A 179 7.71 -26.96 31.95
CA ARG A 179 8.38 -27.74 33.00
C ARG A 179 7.59 -28.97 33.46
N GLY A 180 6.53 -29.35 32.75
CA GLY A 180 5.70 -30.51 33.11
C GLY A 180 4.93 -30.31 34.43
N GLY A 181 4.48 -29.09 34.72
CA GLY A 181 3.64 -28.76 35.89
C GLY A 181 4.41 -28.40 37.16
N LYS A 182 5.75 -28.36 37.13
CA LYS A 182 6.56 -27.96 38.29
C LYS A 182 6.47 -26.44 38.52
N LYS A 183 6.10 -26.04 39.75
CA LYS A 183 6.08 -24.62 40.17
C LYS A 183 7.46 -23.98 40.05
N ILE A 184 7.49 -22.69 39.73
CA ILE A 184 8.72 -21.91 39.61
C ILE A 184 8.78 -20.95 40.78
N GLU A 185 9.68 -21.20 41.73
CA GLU A 185 9.77 -20.41 42.95
C GLU A 185 10.21 -18.96 42.71
N ASN A 186 11.06 -18.72 41.69
CA ASN A 186 11.61 -17.40 41.41
C ASN A 186 11.66 -17.11 39.90
N VAL A 187 10.59 -16.54 39.35
CA VAL A 187 10.59 -16.00 37.98
C VAL A 187 11.33 -14.64 37.95
N PRO A 188 12.30 -14.43 37.04
CA PRO A 188 13.02 -13.17 36.93
C PRO A 188 12.10 -11.95 36.77
N LYS A 189 12.39 -10.86 37.50
CA LYS A 189 11.59 -9.62 37.44
C LYS A 189 11.53 -9.02 36.04
N GLU A 190 12.62 -9.11 35.28
CA GLU A 190 12.67 -8.65 33.89
C GLU A 190 11.67 -9.38 32.99
N LEU A 191 11.49 -10.68 33.21
CA LEU A 191 10.55 -11.49 32.45
C LEU A 191 9.10 -11.13 32.80
N LYS A 192 8.80 -10.96 34.09
CA LYS A 192 7.49 -10.46 34.55
C LYS A 192 7.17 -9.09 33.96
N TYR A 193 8.17 -8.21 33.85
CA TYR A 193 8.03 -6.91 33.22
C TYR A 193 7.70 -7.02 31.72
N LYS A 194 8.45 -7.83 30.96
CA LYS A 194 8.16 -8.07 29.54
C LYS A 194 6.77 -8.65 29.31
N TRP A 195 6.34 -9.61 30.11
CA TRP A 195 4.98 -10.14 30.05
C TRP A 195 3.92 -9.08 30.35
N SER A 196 4.17 -8.22 31.34
CA SER A 196 3.25 -7.13 31.70
C SER A 196 3.11 -6.12 30.56
N ILE A 197 4.22 -5.78 29.87
CA ILE A 197 4.17 -4.96 28.66
C ILE A 197 3.38 -5.65 27.56
N ASN A 198 3.67 -6.93 27.28
CA ASN A 198 2.99 -7.65 26.20
C ASN A 198 1.48 -7.77 26.43
N LYS A 199 1.06 -8.01 27.68
CA LYS A 199 -0.36 -7.96 28.08
C LYS A 199 -0.96 -6.58 27.91
N PHE A 200 -0.25 -5.53 28.31
CA PHE A 200 -0.74 -4.16 28.14
C PHE A 200 -0.91 -3.79 26.66
N VAL A 201 0.06 -4.15 25.81
CA VAL A 201 0.02 -3.90 24.36
C VAL A 201 -1.16 -4.64 23.71
N ILE A 202 -1.40 -5.92 24.05
CA ILE A 202 -2.52 -6.67 23.49
C ILE A 202 -3.86 -6.05 23.91
N TYR A 203 -3.98 -5.55 25.14
CA TYR A 203 -5.20 -4.88 25.60
C TYR A 203 -5.45 -3.56 24.87
N ILE A 204 -4.41 -2.73 24.66
CA ILE A 204 -4.53 -1.52 23.84
C ILE A 204 -4.98 -1.89 22.42
N PHE A 205 -4.32 -2.85 21.80
CA PHE A 205 -4.66 -3.28 20.44
C PHE A 205 -6.10 -3.77 20.35
N THR A 206 -6.52 -4.60 21.29
CA THR A 206 -7.89 -5.14 21.36
C THR A 206 -8.92 -4.02 21.52
N PHE A 207 -8.65 -3.06 22.40
CA PHE A 207 -9.50 -1.90 22.58
C PHE A 207 -9.63 -1.07 21.29
N LEU A 208 -8.50 -0.76 20.64
CA LEU A 208 -8.49 0.00 19.40
C LEU A 208 -9.21 -0.73 18.27
N PHE A 209 -9.03 -2.04 18.17
CA PHE A 209 -9.70 -2.88 17.18
C PHE A 209 -11.21 -2.89 17.40
N TYR A 210 -11.70 -3.17 18.62
CA TYR A 210 -13.14 -3.15 18.89
C TYR A 210 -13.75 -1.74 18.75
N PHE A 211 -13.03 -0.68 19.12
CA PHE A 211 -13.48 0.70 18.88
C PHE A 211 -13.51 1.05 17.39
N SER A 212 -12.55 0.54 16.61
CA SER A 212 -12.53 0.64 15.15
C SER A 212 -13.77 0.02 14.52
N LEU A 213 -14.15 -1.18 14.97
CA LEU A 213 -15.34 -1.87 14.46
C LEU A 213 -16.63 -1.10 14.78
N ILE A 214 -16.71 -0.49 15.97
CA ILE A 214 -17.85 0.36 16.33
C ILE A 214 -17.95 1.55 15.37
N ILE A 215 -16.84 2.27 15.14
CA ILE A 215 -16.83 3.41 14.24
C ILE A 215 -17.14 2.99 12.80
N SER A 216 -16.52 1.92 12.32
CA SER A 216 -16.72 1.46 10.94
C SER A 216 -18.17 1.04 10.69
N SER A 217 -18.86 0.49 11.68
CA SER A 217 -20.27 0.06 11.56
C SER A 217 -21.23 1.18 11.13
N PHE A 218 -20.89 2.45 11.39
CA PHE A 218 -21.70 3.59 10.93
C PHE A 218 -21.59 3.86 9.43
N PHE A 219 -20.53 3.37 8.78
CA PHE A 219 -20.21 3.63 7.37
C PHE A 219 -20.27 2.37 6.50
N GLU A 220 -20.40 1.19 7.11
CA GLU A 220 -20.50 -0.09 6.43
C GLU A 220 -21.84 -0.28 5.71
N LYS A 221 -21.81 -1.00 4.59
CA LYS A 221 -23.01 -1.50 3.92
C LYS A 221 -23.67 -2.57 4.78
N LYS A 222 -24.94 -2.36 5.14
CA LYS A 222 -25.70 -3.22 6.07
C LYS A 222 -25.99 -4.63 5.54
N SER A 223 -26.11 -4.78 4.22
CA SER A 223 -26.42 -6.05 3.56
C SER A 223 -25.47 -6.27 2.38
N PRO A 224 -24.19 -6.63 2.62
CA PRO A 224 -23.23 -6.86 1.54
C PRO A 224 -23.58 -8.17 0.81
N CYS A 225 -23.82 -8.08 -0.50
CA CYS A 225 -24.18 -9.24 -1.34
C CYS A 225 -23.17 -9.52 -2.45
N SER A 226 -22.27 -8.59 -2.74
CA SER A 226 -21.25 -8.72 -3.77
C SER A 226 -19.84 -8.69 -3.20
N PHE A 227 -18.89 -9.21 -3.97
CA PHE A 227 -17.46 -9.14 -3.67
C PHE A 227 -17.00 -7.69 -3.37
N GLU A 228 -17.51 -6.73 -4.15
CA GLU A 228 -17.19 -5.31 -3.99
C GLU A 228 -17.73 -4.74 -2.68
N ASP A 229 -18.91 -5.19 -2.22
CA ASP A 229 -19.46 -4.76 -0.93
C ASP A 229 -18.58 -5.23 0.23
N TYR A 230 -18.10 -6.47 0.21
CA TYR A 230 -17.18 -6.98 1.22
C TYR A 230 -15.84 -6.26 1.18
N LEU A 231 -15.28 -6.00 -0.02
CA LEU A 231 -14.05 -5.24 -0.15
C LEU A 231 -14.20 -3.81 0.39
N SER A 232 -15.32 -3.16 0.11
CA SER A 232 -15.66 -1.82 0.59
C SER A 232 -15.78 -1.78 2.12
N ASN A 233 -16.51 -2.72 2.72
CA ASN A 233 -16.61 -2.83 4.18
C ASN A 233 -15.25 -3.10 4.83
N GLY A 234 -14.42 -3.96 4.23
CA GLY A 234 -13.05 -4.23 4.69
C GLY A 234 -12.18 -2.97 4.66
N ALA A 235 -12.24 -2.19 3.58
CA ALA A 235 -11.53 -0.93 3.46
C ALA A 235 -12.02 0.09 4.51
N THR A 236 -13.33 0.22 4.70
CA THR A 236 -13.92 1.09 5.73
C THR A 236 -13.36 0.77 7.12
N ARG A 237 -13.28 -0.52 7.47
CA ARG A 237 -12.70 -0.97 8.75
C ARG A 237 -11.22 -0.59 8.89
N VAL A 238 -10.42 -0.77 7.84
CA VAL A 238 -9.01 -0.36 7.85
C VAL A 238 -8.88 1.15 8.02
N TYR A 239 -9.70 1.94 7.32
CA TYR A 239 -9.69 3.40 7.46
C TYR A 239 -10.12 3.87 8.84
N SER A 240 -11.13 3.25 9.45
CA SER A 240 -11.54 3.52 10.83
C SER A 240 -10.41 3.20 11.82
N MET A 241 -9.70 2.08 11.63
CA MET A 241 -8.55 1.72 12.47
C MET A 241 -7.41 2.73 12.33
N LEU A 242 -7.05 3.11 11.10
CA LEU A 242 -6.01 4.11 10.85
C LEU A 242 -6.38 5.48 11.46
N PHE A 243 -7.62 5.92 11.28
CA PHE A 243 -8.13 7.14 11.86
C PHE A 243 -8.00 7.14 13.39
N LEU A 244 -8.33 6.02 14.04
CA LEU A 244 -8.17 5.86 15.49
C LEU A 244 -6.71 5.89 15.92
N VAL A 245 -5.82 5.17 15.24
CA VAL A 245 -4.40 5.17 15.57
C VAL A 245 -3.83 6.60 15.47
N VAL A 246 -4.15 7.33 14.40
CA VAL A 246 -3.73 8.73 14.24
C VAL A 246 -4.31 9.62 15.33
N SER A 247 -5.59 9.47 15.65
CA SER A 247 -6.27 10.24 16.70
C SER A 247 -5.64 10.02 18.07
N VAL A 248 -5.28 8.78 18.39
CA VAL A 248 -4.61 8.40 19.64
C VAL A 248 -3.20 8.98 19.71
N ILE A 249 -2.44 8.96 18.61
CA ILE A 249 -1.11 9.60 18.54
C ILE A 249 -1.23 11.10 18.80
N ILE A 250 -2.18 11.77 18.17
CA ILE A 250 -2.44 13.21 18.36
C ILE A 250 -2.83 13.47 19.82
N LEU A 251 -3.75 12.68 20.38
CA LEU A 251 -4.18 12.80 21.77
C LEU A 251 -2.99 12.67 22.74
N PHE A 252 -2.16 11.64 22.57
CA PHE A 252 -0.98 11.45 23.41
C PHE A 252 0.03 12.60 23.25
N SER A 253 0.21 13.12 22.04
CA SER A 253 1.08 14.27 21.79
C SER A 253 0.60 15.52 22.51
N ILE A 254 -0.72 15.79 22.48
CA ILE A 254 -1.35 16.91 23.19
C ILE A 254 -1.22 16.74 24.71
N LEU A 255 -1.51 15.54 25.23
CA LEU A 255 -1.39 15.24 26.67
C LEU A 255 0.06 15.38 27.15
N PHE A 256 1.01 14.86 26.38
CA PHE A 256 2.44 15.00 26.69
C PHE A 256 2.85 16.47 26.70
N GLY A 257 2.46 17.24 25.68
CA GLY A 257 2.68 18.68 25.63
C GLY A 257 2.09 19.42 26.83
N TYR A 258 0.86 19.08 27.24
CA TYR A 258 0.21 19.64 28.42
C TYR A 258 1.02 19.40 29.70
N TYR A 259 1.39 18.15 29.99
CA TYR A 259 2.14 17.83 31.22
C TYR A 259 3.56 18.37 31.21
N TYR A 260 4.19 18.44 30.02
CA TYR A 260 5.49 19.10 29.86
C TYR A 260 5.41 20.58 30.24
N LEU A 261 4.45 21.32 29.69
CA LEU A 261 4.23 22.73 30.01
C LEU A 261 3.89 22.94 31.50
N LEU A 262 3.01 22.08 32.04
CA LEU A 262 2.58 22.14 33.44
C LEU A 262 3.75 21.93 34.42
N ASN A 263 4.65 20.99 34.13
CA ASN A 263 5.76 20.66 35.03
C ASN A 263 6.97 21.60 34.89
N HIS A 264 7.17 22.22 33.72
CA HIS A 264 8.24 23.20 33.51
C HIS A 264 7.81 24.65 33.80
N LYS A 265 6.55 24.90 34.20
CA LYS A 265 6.00 26.25 34.44
C LYS A 265 6.22 27.22 33.27
N LYS A 266 6.31 26.70 32.04
CA LYS A 266 6.49 27.52 30.83
C LYS A 266 5.13 27.96 30.32
N GLU A 267 4.65 29.12 30.77
CA GLU A 267 3.36 29.71 30.35
C GLU A 267 3.51 30.75 29.23
N GLU A 268 4.65 30.77 28.54
CA GLU A 268 4.94 31.73 27.48
C GLU A 268 4.36 31.27 26.14
N GLY A 269 3.56 32.13 25.51
CA GLY A 269 2.92 31.89 24.20
C GLY A 269 1.41 31.61 24.26
N ARG A 270 0.68 32.07 23.24
CA ARG A 270 -0.80 31.93 23.15
C ARG A 270 -1.24 30.48 23.17
N VAL A 271 -0.51 29.59 22.48
CA VAL A 271 -0.83 28.15 22.39
C VAL A 271 -0.64 27.47 23.74
N ALA A 272 0.44 27.75 24.46
CA ALA A 272 0.71 27.17 25.78
C ALA A 272 -0.37 27.55 26.81
N LYS A 273 -0.76 28.84 26.85
CA LYS A 273 -1.85 29.32 27.71
C LYS A 273 -3.19 28.66 27.37
N PHE A 274 -3.51 28.52 26.09
CA PHE A 274 -4.72 27.84 25.63
C PHE A 274 -4.76 26.36 26.06
N LEU A 275 -3.68 25.62 25.81
CA LEU A 275 -3.52 24.21 26.20
C LEU A 275 -3.65 24.01 27.72
N LEU A 276 -2.98 24.86 28.51
CA LEU A 276 -3.04 24.81 29.97
C LEU A 276 -4.44 25.15 30.49
N ASN A 277 -5.12 26.13 29.90
CA ASN A 277 -6.46 26.54 30.32
C ASN A 277 -7.50 25.45 30.01
N ILE A 278 -7.44 24.85 28.81
CA ILE A 278 -8.27 23.69 28.46
C ILE A 278 -8.01 22.53 29.40
N GLY A 279 -6.75 22.17 29.63
CA GLY A 279 -6.44 21.04 30.51
C GLY A 279 -6.82 21.28 31.96
N LYS A 280 -6.71 22.52 32.47
CA LYS A 280 -7.23 22.91 33.80
C LYS A 280 -8.76 22.78 33.86
N ARG A 281 -9.48 23.24 32.83
CA ARG A 281 -10.95 23.12 32.73
C ARG A 281 -11.41 21.66 32.67
N MET A 282 -10.65 20.80 31.99
CA MET A 282 -10.89 19.35 31.93
C MET A 282 -10.45 18.60 33.21
N GLY A 283 -9.86 19.28 34.20
CA GLY A 283 -9.40 18.66 35.45
C GLY A 283 -8.13 17.81 35.34
N LEU A 284 -7.36 17.93 34.25
CA LEU A 284 -6.12 17.17 34.03
C LEU A 284 -5.03 17.50 35.07
N ASN A 285 -5.10 18.68 35.68
CA ASN A 285 -4.22 19.06 36.79
C ASN A 285 -4.31 18.11 37.99
N LYS A 286 -5.47 17.50 38.25
CA LYS A 286 -5.67 16.53 39.33
C LYS A 286 -4.87 15.24 39.10
N PHE A 287 -4.65 14.85 37.85
CA PHE A 287 -3.85 13.67 37.51
C PHE A 287 -2.35 13.90 37.66
N ASN A 288 -1.88 15.15 37.74
CA ASN A 288 -0.46 15.44 37.90
C ASN A 288 0.08 14.95 39.25
N SER A 289 -0.72 14.95 40.33
CA SER A 289 -0.32 14.38 41.62
C SER A 289 -0.13 12.88 41.53
N THR A 290 -1.04 12.18 40.84
CA THR A 290 -0.96 10.75 40.56
C THR A 290 0.26 10.41 39.70
N ILE A 291 0.54 11.19 38.64
CA ILE A 291 1.73 11.00 37.81
C ILE A 291 3.00 11.16 38.65
N LYS A 292 3.07 12.20 39.51
CA LYS A 292 4.20 12.41 40.42
C LYS A 292 4.36 11.25 41.40
N LEU A 293 3.28 10.67 41.92
CA LEU A 293 3.32 9.47 42.75
C LEU A 293 3.92 8.28 41.99
N TYR A 294 3.49 8.01 40.75
CA TYR A 294 4.08 6.95 39.93
C TYR A 294 5.56 7.19 39.61
N VAL A 295 5.97 8.45 39.38
CA VAL A 295 7.38 8.80 39.17
C VAL A 295 8.20 8.57 40.45
N LYS A 296 7.69 8.95 41.62
CA LYS A 296 8.32 8.66 42.91
C LYS A 296 8.42 7.16 43.18
N ALA A 297 7.34 6.42 42.91
CA ALA A 297 7.31 4.96 43.00
C ALA A 297 8.40 4.33 42.13
N LYS A 298 8.52 4.78 40.87
CA LYS A 298 9.54 4.33 39.93
C LYS A 298 10.97 4.59 40.44
N LYS A 299 11.19 5.70 41.14
CA LYS A 299 12.50 6.05 41.73
C LYS A 299 12.77 5.38 43.08
N GLY A 300 11.82 4.64 43.64
CA GLY A 300 11.93 4.04 44.97
C GLY A 300 11.81 5.07 46.12
N GLU A 301 11.23 6.24 45.84
CA GLU A 301 11.08 7.33 46.82
C GLU A 301 9.79 7.21 47.66
N LEU A 302 8.91 6.27 47.33
CA LEU A 302 7.76 5.92 48.18
C LEU A 302 8.22 4.87 49.19
N LYS A 303 8.46 5.32 50.43
CA LYS A 303 8.62 4.47 51.60
C LYS A 303 7.27 4.22 52.26
#